data_AF-A0AA38PPJ9-F1
#
_entry.id   AF-A0AA38PPJ9-F1
#
_cell.length_a   1.000
_cell.length_b   1.000
_cell.length_c   1.000
_cell.angle_alpha   90.00
_cell.angle_beta   90.00
_cell.angle_gamma   90.00
#
_symmetry.space_group_name_H-M   'P 1'
#
loop_
_entity.id
_entity.type
_entity.pdbx_description
1 polymer ?
#
loop_
_entity_poly.entity_id
_entity_poly.type
_entity_poly.pdbx_seq_one_letter_code
_entity_poly.pdbx_strand_id
1 'polypeptide(L)'
;MSSSLILRSSLSKSILKRSIFRSSIQGRFLRQATSDRFAYVPGGPIYKGTVNDPTTFPPPSKTHGSYHWAFERLLSAALVPMTVTAFATSGTNYPLFDGILGLSLIIHSHIGFDSSIVDYLHPRKFPVIGPIIRWTLRAATVGTMVGVYQFNTNDIGLTELISKVWTA
;
A
#
# COMPACT_ATOMS: atom_id res chain seq x y z
N MET A 1 -36.60 78.87 47.49
CA MET A 1 -36.71 77.98 46.33
C MET A 1 -35.33 77.43 45.99
N SER A 2 -35.20 76.11 46.08
CA SER A 2 -34.22 75.19 45.48
C SER A 2 -32.72 75.51 45.54
N SER A 3 -32.03 74.90 46.51
CA SER A 3 -30.59 74.65 46.49
C SER A 3 -30.33 73.24 45.94
N SER A 4 -29.70 73.13 44.78
CA SER A 4 -29.31 71.86 44.15
C SER A 4 -27.87 71.48 44.55
N LEU A 5 -27.74 70.47 45.41
CA LEU A 5 -26.46 69.85 45.76
C LEU A 5 -26.07 68.82 44.69
N ILE A 6 -25.01 69.11 43.93
CA ILE A 6 -24.40 68.18 42.98
C ILE A 6 -23.44 67.26 43.75
N LEU A 7 -23.84 66.01 43.99
CA LEU A 7 -22.97 64.97 44.52
C LEU A 7 -22.09 64.42 43.39
N ARG A 8 -20.81 64.82 43.33
CA ARG A 8 -19.82 64.21 42.43
C ARG A 8 -19.25 62.95 43.10
N SER A 9 -19.63 61.78 42.60
CA SER A 9 -19.02 60.51 43.01
C SER A 9 -17.67 60.32 42.31
N SER A 10 -16.58 60.31 43.07
CA SER A 10 -15.25 59.95 42.58
C SER A 10 -15.05 58.44 42.68
N LEU A 11 -15.72 57.68 41.82
CA LEU A 11 -15.39 56.25 41.65
C LEU A 11 -14.24 56.13 40.65
N SER A 12 -13.08 55.75 41.16
CA SER A 12 -11.87 55.51 40.36
C SER A 12 -12.13 54.41 39.32
N LYS A 13 -12.10 54.79 38.04
CA LYS A 13 -12.24 53.87 36.89
C LYS A 13 -11.08 52.87 36.76
N SER A 14 -10.09 52.87 37.65
CA SER A 14 -8.90 52.01 37.54
C SER A 14 -9.05 50.61 38.15
N ILE A 15 -10.10 50.33 38.94
CA ILE A 15 -10.20 49.07 39.69
C ILE A 15 -11.05 48.00 38.97
N LEU A 16 -11.87 48.37 37.98
CA LEU A 16 -12.75 47.43 37.27
C LEU A 16 -12.09 46.63 36.13
N LYS A 17 -10.80 46.86 35.80
CA LYS A 17 -10.14 46.20 34.67
C LYS A 17 -9.31 44.95 35.01
N ARG A 18 -9.23 44.53 36.28
CA ARG A 18 -8.30 43.45 36.69
C ARG A 18 -8.92 42.06 36.90
N SER A 19 -10.23 41.89 36.68
CA SER A 19 -10.94 40.63 36.98
C SER A 19 -11.34 39.78 35.75
N ILE A 20 -11.12 40.23 34.51
CA ILE A 20 -11.66 39.53 33.32
C ILE A 20 -10.60 38.63 32.63
N PHE A 21 -9.33 38.68 33.02
CA PHE A 21 -8.25 37.96 32.32
C PHE A 21 -7.78 36.64 32.97
N ARG A 22 -8.60 35.99 33.81
CA ARG A 22 -8.21 34.74 34.49
C ARG A 22 -9.13 33.52 34.29
N SER A 23 -10.14 33.58 33.42
CA SER A 23 -11.06 32.45 33.23
C SER A 23 -10.96 31.73 31.88
N SER A 24 -10.13 32.17 30.92
CA SER A 24 -10.05 31.53 29.60
C SER A 24 -8.96 30.45 29.46
N ILE A 25 -8.06 30.30 30.44
CA ILE A 25 -6.95 29.34 30.36
C ILE A 25 -7.32 27.97 30.96
N GLN A 26 -8.31 27.89 31.87
CA GLN A 26 -8.71 26.62 32.49
C GLN A 26 -9.69 25.78 31.64
N GLY A 27 -10.32 26.36 30.62
CA GLY A 27 -11.30 25.66 29.78
C GLY A 27 -10.72 24.82 28.62
N ARG A 28 -9.42 24.94 28.32
CA ARG A 28 -8.80 24.22 27.19
C ARG A 28 -8.15 22.88 27.55
N PHE A 29 -7.89 22.62 28.83
CA PHE A 29 -7.19 21.40 29.27
C PHE A 29 -8.11 20.20 29.55
N LEU A 30 -9.44 20.36 29.53
CA LEU A 30 -10.39 19.28 29.82
C LEU A 30 -11.03 18.64 28.57
N ARG A 31 -10.69 19.09 27.36
CA ARG A 31 -11.19 18.49 26.11
C ARG A 31 -10.19 17.57 25.40
N GLN A 32 -9.03 17.35 26.00
CA GLN A 32 -7.91 16.61 25.39
C GLN A 32 -7.49 15.44 26.28
N ALA A 33 -8.46 14.65 26.78
CA ALA A 33 -8.17 13.49 27.63
C ALA A 33 -8.82 12.19 27.15
N THR A 34 -9.58 12.21 26.04
CA THR A 34 -10.31 11.02 25.57
C THR A 34 -10.00 10.58 24.13
N SER A 35 -9.10 11.29 23.43
CA SER A 35 -8.77 11.00 22.01
C SER A 35 -7.38 10.37 21.80
N ASP A 36 -6.46 10.46 22.77
CA ASP A 36 -5.07 10.04 22.57
C ASP A 36 -4.85 8.52 22.62
N ARG A 37 -5.75 7.74 23.25
CA ARG A 37 -5.62 6.26 23.27
C ARG A 37 -5.81 5.60 21.91
N PHE A 38 -6.39 6.32 20.95
CA PHE A 38 -6.61 5.87 19.57
C PHE A 38 -5.90 6.76 18.56
N ALA A 39 -4.96 7.61 19.01
CA ALA A 39 -4.17 8.44 18.12
C ALA A 39 -3.35 7.54 17.19
N TYR A 40 -3.45 7.78 15.89
CA TYR A 40 -2.71 7.04 14.88
C TYR A 40 -1.20 7.24 15.10
N VAL A 41 -0.51 6.17 15.48
CA VAL A 41 0.95 6.10 15.50
C VAL A 41 1.40 5.34 14.25
N PRO A 42 2.33 5.89 13.43
CA PRO A 42 2.94 5.13 12.35
C PRO A 42 3.50 3.79 12.86
N GLY A 43 2.92 2.66 12.43
CA GLY A 43 3.28 1.30 12.87
C GLY A 43 2.40 0.66 13.95
N GLY A 44 1.42 1.38 14.53
CA GLY A 44 0.47 0.84 15.52
C GLY A 44 -0.84 0.28 14.90
N PRO A 45 -1.79 -0.24 15.71
CA PRO A 45 -3.14 -0.62 15.27
C PRO A 45 -3.94 0.62 14.83
N ILE A 46 -4.55 0.56 13.64
CA ILE A 46 -5.11 1.73 12.96
C ILE A 46 -6.62 1.63 12.96
N TYR A 47 -7.21 2.10 14.05
CA TYR A 47 -8.60 2.55 14.01
C TYR A 47 -8.58 4.06 13.75
N LYS A 48 -9.04 4.46 12.57
CA LYS A 48 -9.32 5.87 12.30
C LYS A 48 -10.74 6.14 12.77
N GLY A 49 -10.89 6.86 13.87
CA GLY A 49 -12.20 7.16 14.48
C GLY A 49 -12.48 6.37 15.75
N THR A 50 -13.74 6.42 16.18
CA THR A 50 -14.30 5.70 17.33
C THR A 50 -14.78 4.30 16.92
N VAL A 51 -15.09 3.45 17.91
CA VAL A 51 -15.62 2.09 17.69
C VAL A 51 -16.94 2.08 16.91
N ASN A 52 -17.68 3.19 16.92
CA ASN A 52 -18.98 3.31 16.25
C ASN A 52 -18.87 3.91 14.83
N ASP A 53 -17.68 4.33 14.40
CA ASP A 53 -17.52 4.92 13.08
C ASP A 53 -17.43 3.83 12.00
N PRO A 54 -18.19 3.95 10.88
CA PRO A 54 -18.14 2.97 9.82
C PRO A 54 -16.77 2.98 9.14
N THR A 55 -16.21 1.79 8.90
CA THR A 55 -15.00 1.68 8.09
C THR A 55 -15.33 1.97 6.62
N THR A 56 -14.49 2.76 5.96
CA THR A 56 -14.67 3.06 4.54
C THR A 56 -14.23 1.85 3.72
N PHE A 57 -15.15 1.27 2.96
CA PHE A 57 -14.82 0.23 1.98
C PHE A 57 -14.70 0.83 0.58
N PRO A 58 -13.71 0.37 -0.22
CA PRO A 58 -13.67 0.74 -1.63
C PRO A 58 -14.92 0.22 -2.36
N PRO A 59 -15.37 0.88 -3.43
CA PRO A 59 -16.48 0.39 -4.23
C PRO A 59 -16.14 -1.01 -4.81
N PRO A 60 -17.12 -1.91 -4.88
CA PRO A 60 -16.88 -3.28 -5.36
C PRO A 60 -16.41 -3.27 -6.81
N SER A 61 -15.34 -4.02 -7.08
CA SER A 61 -14.75 -4.14 -8.41
C SER A 61 -14.40 -5.59 -8.71
N LYS A 62 -15.04 -6.18 -9.73
CA LYS A 62 -14.77 -7.57 -10.14
C LYS A 62 -13.33 -7.77 -10.63
N THR A 63 -12.73 -6.74 -11.21
CA THR A 63 -11.35 -6.79 -11.71
C THR A 63 -10.33 -6.91 -10.58
N HIS A 64 -10.62 -6.37 -9.39
CA HIS A 64 -9.75 -6.50 -8.21
C HIS A 64 -10.05 -7.75 -7.36
N GLY A 65 -11.13 -8.46 -7.66
CA GLY A 65 -11.55 -9.65 -6.92
C GLY A 65 -11.65 -10.87 -7.82
N SER A 66 -12.88 -11.23 -8.21
CA SER A 66 -13.17 -12.51 -8.87
C SER A 66 -12.41 -12.73 -10.18
N TYR A 67 -12.23 -11.70 -11.02
CA TYR A 67 -11.52 -11.87 -12.29
C TYR A 67 -10.02 -12.04 -12.11
N HIS A 68 -9.41 -11.29 -11.17
CA HIS A 68 -8.01 -11.47 -10.83
C HIS A 68 -7.75 -12.88 -10.29
N TRP A 69 -8.58 -13.33 -9.35
CA TRP A 69 -8.48 -14.68 -8.80
C TRP A 69 -8.65 -15.77 -9.86
N ALA A 70 -9.65 -15.65 -10.73
CA ALA A 70 -9.90 -16.62 -11.79
C ALA A 70 -8.72 -16.69 -12.78
N PHE A 71 -8.18 -15.53 -13.17
CA PHE A 71 -7.00 -15.43 -14.02
C PHE A 71 -5.78 -16.10 -13.37
N GLU A 72 -5.51 -15.83 -12.10
CA GLU A 72 -4.40 -16.47 -11.38
C GLU A 72 -4.52 -17.99 -11.37
N ARG A 73 -5.71 -18.52 -11.06
CA ARG A 73 -5.92 -19.98 -11.01
C ARG A 73 -5.79 -20.60 -12.40
N LEU A 74 -6.30 -19.95 -13.43
CA LEU A 74 -6.17 -20.40 -14.80
C LEU A 74 -4.71 -20.41 -15.26
N LEU A 75 -3.97 -19.33 -15.00
CA LEU A 75 -2.55 -19.22 -15.33
C LEU A 75 -1.73 -20.32 -14.62
N SER A 76 -1.96 -20.52 -13.31
CA SER A 76 -1.30 -21.59 -12.55
C SER A 76 -1.64 -22.98 -13.08
N ALA A 77 -2.90 -23.24 -13.44
CA ALA A 77 -3.31 -24.52 -14.00
C ALA A 77 -2.69 -24.77 -15.38
N ALA A 78 -2.62 -23.73 -16.23
CA ALA A 78 -2.03 -23.80 -17.57
C ALA A 78 -0.51 -24.03 -17.56
N LEU A 79 0.18 -23.53 -16.53
CA LEU A 79 1.63 -23.74 -16.38
C LEU A 79 2.01 -25.22 -16.22
N VAL A 80 1.12 -26.07 -15.68
CA VAL A 80 1.39 -27.50 -15.49
C VAL A 80 1.62 -28.22 -16.83
N PRO A 81 0.65 -28.27 -17.78
CA PRO A 81 0.88 -28.90 -19.07
C PRO A 81 1.95 -28.16 -19.89
N MET A 82 2.06 -26.82 -19.79
CA MET A 82 3.12 -26.08 -20.49
C MET A 82 4.52 -26.51 -20.07
N THR A 83 4.74 -26.75 -18.77
CA THR A 83 6.04 -27.21 -18.27
C THR A 83 6.35 -28.62 -18.79
N VAL A 84 5.34 -29.51 -18.82
CA VAL A 84 5.49 -30.86 -19.41
C VAL A 84 5.82 -30.77 -20.90
N THR A 85 5.11 -29.92 -21.65
CA THR A 85 5.40 -29.68 -23.07
C THR A 85 6.83 -29.18 -23.26
N ALA A 86 7.24 -28.15 -22.52
CA ALA A 86 8.59 -27.60 -22.63
C ALA A 86 9.69 -28.61 -22.28
N PHE A 87 9.43 -29.52 -21.34
CA PHE A 87 10.35 -30.62 -21.05
C PHE A 87 10.45 -31.60 -22.22
N ALA A 88 9.31 -32.03 -22.78
CA ALA A 88 9.25 -33.00 -23.87
C ALA A 88 9.72 -32.45 -25.22
N THR A 89 9.55 -31.14 -25.45
CA THR A 89 9.93 -30.45 -26.69
C THR A 89 11.19 -29.60 -26.53
N SER A 90 11.97 -29.83 -25.46
CA SER A 90 13.15 -29.02 -25.14
C SER A 90 14.12 -28.95 -26.33
N GLY A 91 14.61 -27.74 -26.62
CA GLY A 91 15.57 -27.47 -27.69
C GLY A 91 15.25 -26.23 -28.54
N THR A 92 16.26 -25.73 -29.26
CA THR A 92 16.20 -24.51 -30.10
C THR A 92 15.16 -24.54 -31.23
N ASN A 93 14.52 -25.69 -31.50
CA ASN A 93 13.53 -25.85 -32.56
C ASN A 93 12.15 -25.24 -32.24
N TYR A 94 11.90 -24.87 -30.97
CA TYR A 94 10.60 -24.41 -30.50
C TYR A 94 10.65 -23.11 -29.68
N PRO A 95 11.23 -22.01 -30.22
CA PRO A 95 11.47 -20.77 -29.47
C PRO A 95 10.18 -20.08 -29.00
N LEU A 96 9.06 -20.29 -29.70
CA LEU A 96 7.76 -19.75 -29.27
C LEU A 96 7.26 -20.39 -27.98
N PHE A 97 7.40 -21.71 -27.83
CA PHE A 97 7.00 -22.40 -26.60
C PHE A 97 7.89 -21.98 -25.42
N ASP A 98 9.19 -21.79 -25.68
CA ASP A 98 10.14 -21.28 -24.69
C ASP A 98 9.79 -19.86 -24.24
N GLY A 99 9.41 -18.97 -25.18
CA GLY A 99 8.95 -17.62 -24.89
C GLY A 99 7.62 -17.58 -24.13
N ILE A 100 6.63 -18.40 -24.52
CA ILE A 100 5.32 -18.47 -23.84
C ILE A 100 5.50 -19.00 -22.41
N LEU A 101 6.32 -20.03 -22.22
CA LEU A 101 6.68 -20.55 -20.90
C LEU A 101 7.35 -19.47 -20.05
N GLY A 102 8.39 -18.83 -20.58
CA GLY A 102 9.13 -17.76 -19.89
C GLY A 102 8.22 -16.61 -19.46
N LEU A 103 7.37 -16.11 -20.37
CA LEU A 103 6.45 -15.02 -20.08
C LEU A 103 5.40 -15.42 -19.02
N SER A 104 4.82 -16.60 -19.17
CA SER A 104 3.78 -17.09 -18.24
C SER A 104 4.35 -17.29 -16.83
N LEU A 105 5.59 -17.77 -16.73
CA LEU A 105 6.31 -17.91 -15.47
C LEU A 105 6.57 -16.55 -14.83
N ILE A 106 7.04 -15.56 -15.60
CA ILE A 106 7.27 -14.20 -15.12
C ILE A 106 5.98 -13.59 -14.55
N ILE A 107 4.86 -13.71 -15.28
CA ILE A 107 3.56 -13.17 -14.84
C ILE A 107 3.10 -13.87 -13.55
N HIS A 108 3.19 -15.20 -13.51
CA HIS A 108 2.82 -15.97 -12.32
C HIS A 108 3.66 -15.57 -11.09
N SER A 109 4.98 -15.44 -11.27
CA SER A 109 5.90 -14.99 -10.21
C SER A 109 5.62 -13.55 -9.79
N HIS A 110 5.31 -12.64 -10.71
CA HIS A 110 4.94 -11.26 -10.37
C HIS A 110 3.74 -11.22 -9.43
N ILE A 111 2.68 -11.98 -9.73
CA ILE A 111 1.47 -11.99 -8.90
C ILE A 111 1.72 -12.63 -7.53
N GLY A 112 2.53 -13.69 -7.47
CA GLY A 112 2.92 -14.32 -6.20
C GLY A 112 3.74 -13.39 -5.31
N PHE A 113 4.69 -12.65 -5.90
CA PHE A 113 5.47 -11.66 -5.16
C PHE A 113 4.64 -10.44 -4.75
N ASP A 114 3.73 -9.95 -5.60
CA ASP A 114 2.82 -8.85 -5.23
C ASP A 114 1.92 -9.25 -4.05
N SER A 115 1.41 -10.49 -4.05
CA SER A 115 0.65 -11.04 -2.91
C SER A 115 1.47 -11.03 -1.63
N SER A 116 2.73 -11.47 -1.69
CA SER A 116 3.65 -11.44 -0.54
C SER A 116 3.92 -10.02 -0.04
N ILE A 117 4.05 -9.04 -0.95
CA ILE A 117 4.26 -7.63 -0.61
C ILE A 117 3.01 -7.04 0.07
N VAL A 118 1.82 -7.34 -0.44
CA VAL A 118 0.55 -6.88 0.13
C VAL A 118 0.35 -7.43 1.54
N ASP A 119 0.72 -8.68 1.79
CA ASP A 119 0.55 -9.33 3.10
C ASP A 119 1.58 -8.85 4.13
N TYR A 120 2.86 -8.78 3.76
CA TYR A 120 3.95 -8.56 4.72
C TYR A 120 4.53 -7.16 4.72
N LEU A 121 4.47 -6.44 3.60
CA LEU A 121 5.09 -5.12 3.40
C LEU A 121 4.06 -4.02 3.08
N HIS A 122 2.83 -4.18 3.58
CA HIS A 122 1.74 -3.26 3.30
C HIS A 122 2.11 -1.80 3.67
N PRO A 123 1.83 -0.79 2.81
CA PRO A 123 2.20 0.61 3.03
C PRO A 123 1.61 1.22 4.31
N ARG A 124 0.48 0.68 4.76
CA ARG A 124 -0.14 0.99 6.06
C ARG A 124 0.84 0.83 7.24
N LYS A 125 1.68 -0.21 7.23
CA LYS A 125 2.69 -0.48 8.27
C LYS A 125 4.07 0.03 7.86
N PHE A 126 4.40 -0.09 6.57
CA PHE A 126 5.69 0.31 6.00
C PHE A 126 5.51 1.39 4.93
N PRO A 127 5.27 2.66 5.32
CA PRO A 127 4.90 3.73 4.39
C PRO A 127 5.99 4.09 3.38
N VAL A 128 7.26 3.80 3.71
CA VAL A 128 8.41 4.07 2.83
C VAL A 128 8.80 2.82 2.04
N ILE A 129 9.05 1.71 2.74
CA ILE A 129 9.58 0.48 2.11
C ILE A 129 8.51 -0.20 1.23
N GLY A 130 7.24 -0.21 1.65
CA GLY A 130 6.16 -0.86 0.89
C GLY A 130 6.04 -0.32 -0.55
N PRO A 131 5.90 1.00 -0.75
CA PRO A 131 5.86 1.59 -2.09
C PRO A 131 7.14 1.37 -2.90
N ILE A 132 8.32 1.44 -2.28
CA ILE A 132 9.60 1.21 -2.96
C ILE A 132 9.65 -0.22 -3.50
N ILE A 133 9.41 -1.23 -2.65
CA ILE A 133 9.46 -2.63 -3.04
C ILE A 133 8.43 -2.97 -4.12
N ARG A 134 7.23 -2.37 -4.06
CA ARG A 134 6.22 -2.54 -5.12
C ARG A 134 6.72 -2.04 -6.48
N TRP A 135 7.41 -0.91 -6.52
CA TRP A 135 7.99 -0.38 -7.77
C TRP A 135 9.22 -1.18 -8.21
N THR A 136 10.05 -1.63 -7.28
CA THR A 136 11.16 -2.55 -7.55
C THR A 136 10.66 -3.84 -8.20
N LEU A 137 9.59 -4.44 -7.68
CA LEU A 137 8.99 -5.64 -8.27
C LEU A 137 8.56 -5.38 -9.72
N ARG A 138 7.87 -4.27 -9.99
CA ARG A 138 7.45 -3.90 -11.35
C ARG A 138 8.64 -3.70 -12.30
N ALA A 139 9.68 -3.00 -11.83
CA ALA A 139 10.90 -2.79 -12.59
C ALA A 139 11.61 -4.12 -12.88
N ALA A 140 11.72 -4.99 -11.87
CA ALA A 140 12.29 -6.32 -12.02
C ALA A 140 11.49 -7.17 -13.02
N THR A 141 10.16 -7.16 -12.95
CA THR A 141 9.31 -7.90 -13.90
C THR A 141 9.52 -7.44 -15.35
N VAL A 142 9.57 -6.12 -15.59
CA VAL A 142 9.85 -5.59 -16.93
C VAL A 142 11.28 -5.93 -17.37
N GLY A 143 12.26 -5.76 -16.48
CA GLY A 143 13.66 -6.11 -16.76
C GLY A 143 13.84 -7.58 -17.11
N THR A 144 13.23 -8.49 -16.34
CA THR A 144 13.25 -9.93 -16.62
C THR A 144 12.54 -10.25 -17.92
N MET A 145 11.42 -9.61 -18.24
CA MET A 145 10.71 -9.81 -19.51
C MET A 145 11.58 -9.42 -20.71
N VAL A 146 12.25 -8.27 -20.65
CA VAL A 146 13.19 -7.83 -21.70
C VAL A 146 14.39 -8.78 -21.78
N GLY A 147 14.95 -9.19 -20.64
CA GLY A 147 16.08 -10.11 -20.58
C GLY A 147 15.76 -11.47 -21.20
N VAL A 148 14.63 -12.07 -20.84
CA VAL A 148 14.16 -13.33 -21.42
C VAL A 148 13.86 -13.19 -22.90
N TYR A 149 13.24 -12.09 -23.32
CA TYR A 149 13.01 -11.83 -24.75
C TYR A 149 14.33 -11.78 -25.54
N GLN A 150 15.33 -11.06 -25.03
CA GLN A 150 16.64 -10.98 -25.68
C GLN A 150 17.37 -12.32 -25.68
N PHE A 151 17.28 -13.07 -24.58
CA PHE A 151 17.91 -14.38 -24.46
C PHE A 151 17.29 -15.41 -25.41
N ASN A 152 15.97 -15.41 -25.58
CA ASN A 152 15.29 -16.32 -26.50
C ASN A 152 15.45 -15.92 -27.97
N THR A 153 15.69 -14.63 -28.25
CA THR A 153 15.79 -14.13 -29.64
C THR A 153 17.23 -14.09 -30.16
N ASN A 154 18.21 -13.82 -29.30
CA ASN A 154 19.61 -13.58 -29.70
C ASN A 154 20.61 -14.57 -29.08
N ASP A 155 20.14 -15.51 -28.25
CA ASP A 155 20.96 -16.53 -27.60
C ASP A 155 20.27 -17.90 -27.69
N ILE A 156 20.76 -18.89 -26.94
CA ILE A 156 20.34 -20.29 -26.98
C ILE A 156 18.91 -20.55 -26.49
N GLY A 157 18.31 -19.64 -25.71
CA GLY A 157 16.99 -19.82 -25.09
C GLY A 157 16.99 -20.50 -23.72
N LEU A 158 15.89 -20.34 -22.98
CA LEU A 158 15.74 -20.75 -21.57
C LEU A 158 15.80 -22.27 -21.38
N THR A 159 15.00 -23.03 -22.11
CA THR A 159 14.97 -24.50 -22.00
C THR A 159 16.29 -25.14 -22.40
N GLU A 160 16.96 -24.62 -23.43
CA GLU A 160 18.29 -25.07 -23.85
C GLU A 160 19.36 -24.74 -22.81
N LEU A 161 19.31 -23.55 -22.21
CA LEU A 161 20.17 -23.19 -21.08
C LEU A 161 20.02 -24.17 -19.93
N ILE A 162 18.77 -24.48 -19.53
CA ILE A 162 18.50 -25.44 -18.44
C ILE A 162 19.06 -26.81 -18.78
N SER A 163 18.85 -27.28 -20.02
CA SER A 163 19.39 -28.57 -20.49
C SER A 163 20.91 -28.62 -20.37
N LYS A 164 21.62 -27.59 -20.87
CA LYS A 164 23.09 -27.51 -20.82
C LYS A 164 23.63 -27.43 -19.40
N VAL A 165 22.99 -26.64 -18.53
CA VAL A 165 23.38 -26.49 -17.13
C VAL A 165 23.18 -27.80 -16.36
N TRP A 166 22.14 -28.57 -16.69
CA TRP A 166 21.87 -29.85 -16.00
C TRP A 166 22.93 -30.92 -16.30
N THR A 167 23.54 -30.87 -17.48
CA THR A 167 24.60 -31.81 -17.90
C THR A 167 26.02 -31.27 -17.68
N ALA A 168 26.16 -30.09 -17.07
CA ALA A 168 27.43 -29.42 -16.85
C ALA A 168 28.24 -30.03 -15.69
#